data_AF-A0A5K0Z3Y7-F1
#
_entry.id   AF-A0A5K0Z3Y7-F1
#
_cell.length_a   1.000
_cell.length_b   1.000
_cell.length_c   1.000
_cell.angle_alpha   90.00
_cell.angle_beta   90.00
_cell.angle_gamma   90.00
#
_symmetry.space_group_name_H-M   'P 1'
#
loop_
_entity.id
_entity.type
_entity.pdbx_description
1 polymer ?
#
loop_
_entity_poly.entity_id
_entity_poly.type
_entity_poly.pdbx_seq_one_letter_code
_entity_poly.pdbx_strand_id
1 'polypeptide(L)' 'SMTFWRFNVQAGMDTSGVATQMLTINSTLKLSFTNRATFFGCHFTSSPLRLQYMDLRLASGD' A
#
# COMPACT_ATOMS: atom_id res chain seq x y z
N SER A 1 0.20 -11.12 6.48
CA SER A 1 1.51 -10.59 6.94
C SER A 1 1.98 -9.53 5.98
N MET A 2 2.76 -8.55 6.44
CA MET A 2 3.36 -7.51 5.61
C MET A 2 4.88 -7.60 5.73
N THR A 3 5.56 -7.71 4.59
CA THR A 3 7.03 -7.78 4.53
C THR A 3 7.55 -6.62 3.70
N PHE A 4 8.47 -5.85 4.27
CA PHE A 4 9.12 -4.73 3.59
C PHE A 4 10.41 -5.22 2.92
N TRP A 5 10.58 -4.94 1.64
CA TRP A 5 11.77 -5.36 0.88
C TRP A 5 12.77 -4.21 0.75
N ARG A 6 12.32 -3.03 0.32
CA ARG A 6 13.17 -1.85 0.15
C ARG A 6 12.45 -0.59 0.61
N PHE A 7 13.21 0.24 1.32
CA PHE A 7 12.80 1.55 1.81
C PHE A 7 13.81 2.57 1.30
N ASN A 8 13.42 3.38 0.32
CA ASN A 8 14.30 4.39 -0.29
C ASN A 8 13.72 5.79 -0.05
N VAL A 9 14.53 6.64 0.56
CA VAL A 9 14.20 8.04 0.80
C VAL A 9 15.02 8.86 -0.19
N GLN A 10 14.33 9.63 -1.02
CA GLN A 10 14.94 10.55 -1.96
C GLN A 10 14.46 11.97 -1.65
N ALA A 11 15.34 12.95 -1.81
CA ALA A 11 14.95 14.36 -1.83
C ALA A 11 14.93 14.85 -3.28
N GLY A 12 13.83 15.47 -3.69
CA GLY A 12 13.69 16.10 -5.00
C GLY A 12 13.03 17.46 -4.87
N MET A 13 13.14 18.28 -5.91
CA MET A 13 12.42 19.54 -5.98
C MET A 13 11.12 19.29 -6.74
N ASP A 14 9.98 19.69 -6.18
CA ASP A 14 8.72 19.64 -6.93
C ASP A 14 8.68 20.73 -8.01
N THR A 15 7.68 20.68 -8.88
CA THR A 15 7.53 21.64 -9.99
C THR A 15 7.36 23.10 -9.53
N SER A 16 7.10 23.33 -8.23
CA SER A 16 6.97 24.66 -7.63
C SER A 16 8.26 25.17 -6.97
N GLY A 17 9.33 24.37 -6.95
CA GLY A 17 10.61 24.74 -6.35
C GLY A 17 10.74 24.35 -4.88
N VAL A 18 9.77 23.63 -4.31
CA VAL A 18 9.80 23.22 -2.91
C VAL A 18 10.55 21.89 -2.78
N ALA A 19 11.46 21.82 -1.81
CA ALA A 19 12.18 20.60 -1.49
C ALA A 19 11.22 19.57 -0.90
N THR A 20 10.94 18.51 -1.66
CA THR A 20 10.01 17.44 -1.31
C THR A 20 10.77 16.14 -1.10
N GLN A 21 10.53 15.52 0.06
CA GLN A 21 11.03 14.18 0.34
C GLN A 21 10.08 13.16 -0.29
N MET A 22 10.60 12.35 -1.20
CA MET A 22 9.91 11.21 -1.81
C MET A 22 10.32 9.93 -1.10
N LEU A 23 9.33 9.14 -0.72
CA LEU A 23 9.53 7.85 -0.07
C LEU A 23 9.02 6.74 -0.97
N THR A 24 9.91 5.85 -1.41
CA THR A 24 9.57 4.69 -2.22
C THR A 24 9.69 3.42 -1.38
N ILE A 25 8.56 2.74 -1.18
CA ILE A 25 8.48 1.49 -0.41
C ILE A 25 8.06 0.36 -1.34
N ASN A 26 8.90 -0.66 -1.47
CA ASN A 26 8.51 -1.94 -2.06
C ASN A 26 8.16 -2.90 -0.91
N SER A 27 6.89 -3.29 -0.81
CA SER A 27 6.39 -4.19 0.23
C SER A 27 5.42 -5.21 -0.35
N THR A 28 5.40 -6.41 0.24
CA THR A 28 4.48 -7.49 -0.14
C THR A 28 3.48 -7.72 0.98
N LEU A 29 2.19 -7.72 0.61
CA LEU A 29 1.08 -7.99 1.50
C LEU A 29 0.53 -9.38 1.23
N LYS A 30 0.58 -10.26 2.23
CA LYS A 30 -0.09 -11.57 2.19
C LYS A 30 -1.41 -11.48 2.94
N LEU A 31 -2.50 -11.49 2.18
CA LEU A 31 -3.86 -11.60 2.67
C LEU A 31 -4.22 -13.10 2.78
N SER A 32 -4.57 -13.55 3.98
CA SER A 32 -5.06 -14.91 4.19
C SER A 32 -6.52 -14.82 4.61
N PHE A 33 -7.41 -15.29 3.73
CA PHE A 33 -8.85 -15.33 3.97
C PHE A 33 -9.31 -16.79 3.99
N THR A 34 -10.13 -17.15 4.97
CA THR A 34 -10.77 -18.46 5.04
C THR A 34 -12.27 -18.28 4.86
N ASN A 35 -12.81 -18.80 3.76
CA ASN A 35 -14.25 -18.84 3.54
C ASN A 35 -14.84 -20.02 4.33
N ARG A 36 -15.80 -19.74 5.23
CA ARG A 36 -16.53 -20.77 6.01
C ARG A 36 -17.85 -21.18 5.38
N ALA A 37 -18.21 -20.63 4.21
CA ALA A 37 -19.44 -20.99 3.50
C ALA A 37 -19.23 -22.23 2.62
N THR A 38 -20.17 -23.17 2.69
CA THR A 38 -20.09 -24.50 2.07
C THR A 38 -20.68 -24.59 0.65
N PHE A 39 -21.31 -23.53 0.14
CA PHE A 39 -22.12 -23.62 -1.09
C PHE A 39 -21.90 -22.51 -2.13
N PHE A 40 -21.04 -21.52 -1.88
CA PHE A 40 -20.74 -20.46 -2.85
C PHE A 40 -19.28 -20.03 -2.77
N GLY A 41 -18.66 -19.78 -3.93
CA GLY A 41 -17.29 -19.27 -4.03
C GLY A 41 -17.20 -17.80 -3.62
N CYS A 42 -16.10 -17.40 -2.99
CA CYS A 42 -15.81 -15.99 -2.71
C CYS A 42 -15.26 -15.32 -3.97
N HIS A 43 -15.97 -14.29 -4.46
CA HIS A 43 -15.48 -13.43 -5.53
C HIS A 43 -14.56 -12.35 -4.94
N PHE A 44 -13.30 -12.31 -5.38
CA PHE A 44 -12.36 -11.27 -4.97
C PHE A 44 -12.32 -10.19 -6.05
N THR A 45 -12.78 -8.99 -5.69
CA THR A 45 -12.58 -7.79 -6.51
C THR A 45 -11.36 -7.04 -5.99
N SER A 46 -10.46 -6.63 -6.87
CA SER A 46 -9.34 -5.75 -6.52
C SER A 46 -9.90 -4.41 -6.07
N SER A 47 -10.03 -4.22 -4.75
CA SER A 47 -10.34 -2.91 -4.18
C SER A 47 -9.03 -2.13 -4.01
N PRO A 48 -9.04 -0.82 -4.26
CA PRO A 48 -7.85 0.02 -4.11
C PRO A 48 -7.25 -0.13 -2.69
N LEU A 49 -5.98 -0.51 -2.63
CA LEU A 49 -5.26 -0.72 -1.38
C LEU A 49 -4.79 0.64 -0.85
N ARG A 50 -5.16 0.97 0.39
CA ARG A 50 -4.73 2.20 1.07
C ARG A 50 -3.72 1.90 2.18
N LEU A 51 -2.55 2.54 2.10
CA LEU A 51 -1.52 2.51 3.12
C LEU A 51 -1.66 3.73 4.04
N GLN A 52 -1.98 3.49 5.30
CA GLN A 52 -2.12 4.53 6.32
C GLN A 52 -1.25 4.20 7.53
N TYR A 53 -0.59 5.22 8.07
CA TYR A 53 0.11 5.13 9.35
C TYR A 53 -0.60 6.06 10.33
N MET A 54 -1.28 5.45 11.31
CA MET A 54 -2.20 6.16 12.20
C MET A 54 -3.25 6.91 11.37
N ASP A 55 -3.30 8.24 11.46
CA ASP A 55 -4.21 9.10 10.68
C ASP A 55 -3.57 9.67 9.40
N LEU A 56 -2.29 9.39 9.14
CA LEU A 56 -1.58 9.91 7.98
C LEU A 56 -1.69 8.95 6.79
N ARG A 57 -2.23 9.45 5.68
CA ARG A 57 -2.31 8.72 4.40
C ARG A 57 -0.94 8.74 3.73
N LEU A 58 -0.31 7.58 3.60
CA LEU A 58 1.03 7.44 3.05
C LEU A 58 1.02 7.10 1.56
N ALA A 59 0.10 6.24 1.13
CA ALA A 59 -0.06 5.88 -0.28
C ALA A 59 -1.49 5.39 -0.56
N SER A 60 -1.97 5.66 -1.77
CA SER A 60 -3.20 5.08 -2.31
C SER A 60 -2.84 4.41 -3.64
N GLY A 61 -3.26 3.17 -3.83
CA GLY A 61 -3.21 2.50 -5.13
C GLY A 61 -4.60 2.39 -5.70
N ASP A 62 -4.79 2.85 -6.93
CA ASP A 62 -5.95 2.54 -7.78
C ASP A 62 -5.69 1.24 -8.57
#